data_AF-A0A2Z6NTT9-F1
#
_entry.id   AF-A0A2Z6NTT9-F1
#
_cell.length_a   1.000
_cell.length_b   1.000
_cell.length_c   1.000
_cell.angle_alpha   90.00
_cell.angle_beta   90.00
_cell.angle_gamma   90.00
#
_symmetry.space_group_name_H-M   'P 1'
#
loop_
_entity.id
_entity.type
_entity.pdbx_description
1 polymer ?
#
loop_
_entity_poly.entity_id
_entity_poly.type
_entity_poly.pdbx_seq_one_letter_code
_entity_poly.pdbx_strand_id
1 'polypeptide(L)' 'MRDEALEPADLYDRNMRVVDVGGGTGFCTLGIVKHVDAKNVTIIDQSPHQLAKAKKKEALKEFKD' A
#
# COMPACT_ATOMS: atom_id res chain seq x y z
N MET A 1 12.88 8.40 -7.31
CA MET A 1 12.33 7.27 -8.08
C MET A 1 11.04 6.67 -7.52
N ARG A 2 10.97 6.19 -6.26
CA ARG A 2 9.71 5.54 -5.77
C ARG A 2 8.63 6.52 -5.34
N ASP A 3 8.98 7.58 -4.61
CA ASP A 3 8.00 8.62 -4.26
C ASP A 3 7.55 9.37 -5.55
N GLU A 4 8.47 9.65 -6.48
CA GLU A 4 8.16 10.18 -7.83
C GLU A 4 7.16 9.31 -8.60
N ALA A 5 7.23 7.98 -8.47
CA ALA A 5 6.29 7.07 -9.14
C ALA A 5 4.85 7.17 -8.58
N LEU A 6 4.66 7.72 -7.38
CA LEU A 6 3.37 7.96 -6.76
C LEU A 6 2.80 9.35 -7.07
N GLU A 7 3.60 10.29 -7.60
CA GLU A 7 3.11 11.63 -7.95
C GLU A 7 1.90 11.61 -8.88
N PRO A 8 1.83 10.77 -9.94
CA PRO A 8 0.67 10.71 -10.82
C PRO A 8 -0.59 10.14 -10.16
N ALA A 9 -0.45 9.46 -9.01
CA ALA A 9 -1.58 8.89 -8.28
C ALA A 9 -2.34 9.95 -7.46
N ASP A 10 -1.79 11.16 -7.33
CA ASP A 10 -2.42 12.32 -6.70
C ASP A 10 -3.08 11.98 -5.35
N LEU A 11 -2.29 11.41 -4.43
CA LEU A 11 -2.76 10.98 -3.12
C LEU A 11 -2.78 12.18 -2.16
N TYR A 12 -3.92 12.87 -2.04
CA TYR A 12 -4.05 14.12 -1.28
C TYR A 12 -4.95 14.06 -0.03
N ASP A 13 -5.70 12.97 0.19
CA ASP A 13 -6.60 12.84 1.36
C ASP A 13 -6.41 11.48 2.07
N ARG A 14 -6.26 11.53 3.39
CA ARG A 14 -6.11 10.35 4.28
C ARG A 14 -7.25 9.34 4.14
N ASN A 15 -8.45 9.80 3.74
CA ASN A 15 -9.66 8.98 3.60
C ASN A 15 -9.87 8.37 2.21
N MET A 16 -8.96 8.63 1.26
CA MET A 16 -9.03 7.99 -0.06
C MET A 16 -9.01 6.47 0.05
N ARG A 17 -9.73 5.79 -0.85
CA ARG A 17 -9.67 4.33 -0.98
C ARG A 17 -8.70 3.99 -2.09
N VAL A 18 -7.67 3.21 -1.79
CA VAL A 18 -6.60 2.88 -2.74
C VAL A 18 -6.49 1.38 -2.88
N VAL A 19 -6.27 0.92 -4.12
CA VAL A 19 -5.94 -0.47 -4.42
C VAL A 19 -4.53 -0.52 -5.01
N ASP A 20 -3.62 -1.20 -4.34
CA ASP A 20 -2.24 -1.45 -4.79
C ASP A 20 -2.17 -2.85 -5.43
N VAL A 21 -2.20 -2.90 -6.77
CA VAL A 21 -2.25 -4.14 -7.55
C VAL A 21 -0.83 -4.60 -7.87
N GLY A 22 -0.51 -5.85 -7.53
CA GLY A 22 0.86 -6.37 -7.61
C GLY A 22 1.76 -5.82 -6.51
N GLY A 23 1.19 -5.50 -5.34
CA GLY A 23 1.91 -4.81 -4.25
C GLY A 23 3.05 -5.63 -3.62
N GLY A 24 3.12 -6.93 -3.88
CA GLY A 24 4.21 -7.82 -3.46
C GLY A 24 4.43 -7.77 -1.95
N THR A 25 5.64 -7.36 -1.54
CA THR A 25 5.98 -7.21 -0.12
C THR A 25 5.54 -5.87 0.50
N GLY A 26 4.76 -5.06 -0.23
CA GLY A 26 4.16 -3.81 0.25
C GLY A 26 5.09 -2.59 0.18
N PHE A 27 6.16 -2.63 -0.62
CA PHE A 27 7.10 -1.50 -0.69
C PHE A 27 6.51 -0.24 -1.34
N CYS A 28 5.70 -0.40 -2.39
CA CYS A 28 4.96 0.73 -2.99
C CYS A 28 3.93 1.25 -1.97
N THR A 29 3.23 0.32 -1.32
CA THR A 29 2.25 0.61 -0.27
C THR A 29 2.80 1.44 0.88
N LEU A 30 4.08 1.27 1.26
CA LEU A 30 4.72 2.13 2.27
C LEU A 30 4.75 3.61 1.87
N GLY A 31 4.81 3.92 0.57
CA GLY A 31 4.68 5.27 0.07
C GLY A 31 3.23 5.75 0.13
N ILE A 32 2.28 4.89 -0.29
CA ILE A 32 0.84 5.18 -0.26
C ILE A 32 0.38 5.55 1.16
N VAL A 33 0.78 4.80 2.18
CA VAL A 33 0.32 5.02 3.57
C VAL A 33 0.88 6.28 4.23
N LYS A 34 1.85 6.96 3.59
CA LYS A 34 2.25 8.32 4.00
C LYS A 34 1.12 9.32 3.75
N HIS A 35 0.29 9.07 2.73
CA HIS A 35 -0.76 9.98 2.26
C HIS A 35 -2.17 9.48 2.54
N VAL A 36 -2.36 8.17 2.71
CA VAL A 36 -3.65 7.51 2.94
C VAL A 36 -3.59 6.65 4.21
N ASP A 37 -4.67 6.57 4.98
CA ASP A 37 -4.70 5.66 6.14
C ASP A 37 -4.61 4.19 5.68
N ALA A 38 -3.78 3.37 6.33
CA ALA A 38 -3.54 1.97 5.94
C ALA A 38 -4.84 1.15 5.86
N LYS A 39 -5.80 1.37 6.76
CA LYS A 39 -7.14 0.76 6.74
C LYS A 39 -7.96 1.01 5.46
N ASN A 40 -7.59 2.03 4.69
CA ASN A 40 -8.23 2.40 3.44
C ASN A 40 -7.46 1.89 2.20
N VAL A 41 -6.34 1.19 2.40
CA VAL A 41 -5.55 0.59 1.34
C VAL A 41 -5.87 -0.90 1.24
N THR A 42 -6.14 -1.38 0.03
CA THR A 42 -6.24 -2.79 -0.29
C THR A 42 -5.03 -3.20 -1.13
N ILE A 43 -4.27 -4.22 -0.72
CA ILE A 43 -3.16 -4.77 -1.50
C ILE A 43 -3.62 -6.07 -2.16
N ILE A 44 -3.51 -6.13 -3.49
CA ILE A 44 -3.79 -7.35 -4.25
C ILE A 44 -2.48 -7.92 -4.76
N ASP A 45 -2.19 -9.18 -4.46
CA ASP A 45 -1.06 -9.89 -5.03
C ASP A 45 -1.39 -11.38 -5.23
N GLN A 46 -0.91 -11.96 -6.34
CA GLN A 46 -1.12 -13.38 -6.63
C GLN A 46 -0.33 -14.30 -5.70
N SER A 47 0.71 -13.78 -5.04
CA SER A 47 1.61 -14.55 -4.18
C SER A 47 1.28 -14.36 -2.70
N PRO A 48 0.60 -15.30 -2.03
CA PRO A 48 0.24 -15.17 -0.61
C PRO A 48 1.47 -14.99 0.30
N HIS A 49 2.59 -15.60 -0.09
CA HIS A 49 3.86 -15.49 0.63
C HIS A 49 4.49 -14.08 0.56
N GLN A 50 4.14 -13.27 -0.44
CA GLN A 50 4.56 -11.87 -0.55
C GLN A 50 3.69 -10.99 0.38
N LEU A 51 2.36 -11.18 0.35
CA LEU A 51 1.43 -10.51 1.26
C LEU A 51 1.75 -10.79 2.73
N ALA A 52 2.13 -12.02 3.06
CA ALA A 52 2.58 -12.38 4.41
C ALA A 52 3.82 -11.59 4.87
N LYS A 53 4.70 -11.15 3.95
CA LYS A 53 5.83 -10.25 4.26
C LYS A 53 5.36 -8.80 4.42
N ALA A 54 4.38 -8.37 3.64
CA ALA A 54 3.77 -7.05 3.78
C ALA A 54 3.09 -6.88 5.16
N LYS A 55 2.29 -7.87 5.59
CA LYS A 55 1.61 -7.89 6.90
C LYS A 55 2.52 -7.81 8.12
N LYS A 56 3.82 -8.13 7.97
CA LYS A 56 4.82 -8.01 9.05
C LYS A 56 5.33 -6.58 9.25
N LYS A 57 5.02 -5.65 8.34
CA LYS A 57 5.47 -4.26 8.43
C LYS A 57 4.50 -3.47 9.31
N GLU A 58 5.01 -2.79 10.34
CA GLU A 58 4.20 -2.04 11.30
C GLU A 58 3.25 -1.03 10.64
N ALA A 59 3.74 -0.26 9.66
CA ALA A 59 2.94 0.72 8.92
C ALA A 59 1.82 0.10 8.06
N LEU A 60 1.85 -1.22 7.86
CA LEU A 60 0.92 -2.00 7.05
C LEU A 60 0.16 -3.02 7.91
N LYS A 61 -0.06 -2.76 9.21
CA LYS A 61 -0.84 -3.70 10.03
C LYS A 61 -2.34 -3.71 9.72
N GLU A 62 -2.84 -2.61 9.16
CA GLU A 62 -4.28 -2.38 8.98
C GLU A 62 -4.74 -2.46 7.52
N PHE A 63 -3.86 -2.70 6.55
CA PHE A 63 -4.30 -2.84 5.14
C PHE A 63 -5.15 -4.09 4.95
N LYS A 64 -5.96 -4.07 3.89
CA LYS A 64 -6.82 -5.19 3.49
C LYS A 64 -6.14 -5.98 2.37
N ASP A 65 -6.11 -7.30 2.46
CA ASP A 65 -5.61 -8.17 1.38
C ASP A 65 -6.75 -8.86 0.60
#